data_AF-A0A5C3MAJ9-F1
#
_entry.id   AF-A0A5C3MAJ9-F1
#
_cell.length_a   1.000
_cell.length_b   1.000
_cell.length_c   1.000
_cell.angle_alpha   90.00
_cell.angle_beta   90.00
_cell.angle_gamma   90.00
#
_symmetry.space_group_name_H-M   'P 1'
#
loop_
_entity.id
_entity.type
_entity.pdbx_description
1 polymer ?
#
loop_
_entity_poly.entity_id
_entity_poly.type
_entity_poly.pdbx_seq_one_letter_code
_entity_poly.pdbx_strand_id
1 'polypeptide(L)'
;MLVDSINNAKPPGVTESTVLGPFFTADAHEFQNGESIASEGKGDYLYVEGRILNTAGEPIANAIIDTWETDGHGLYDTQYTNRLEPDCRGRLHSAADGTYSFRAVVPVPYPIPDDGPVGVLVRSLGRHMYRPAHLHMMIEAPGYEKLTTALYFNGDPYLTTDAVFGVKQSLIVDTQLITDTEVTKARGFPEAKAHALLQRDFILATPAEAEGARKAKKL
;
A
#
# COMPACT_ATOMS: atom_id res chain seq x y z
N MET A 1 11.49 -10.40 5.26
CA MET A 1 11.12 -9.80 6.56
C MET A 1 12.28 -9.55 7.50
N LEU A 2 13.16 -10.53 7.76
CA LEU A 2 14.28 -10.31 8.68
C LEU A 2 15.19 -9.15 8.23
N VAL A 3 15.60 -9.14 6.97
CA VAL A 3 16.42 -8.06 6.39
C VAL A 3 15.74 -6.69 6.52
N ASP A 4 14.44 -6.60 6.19
CA ASP A 4 13.66 -5.38 6.41
C ASP A 4 13.67 -4.96 7.89
N SER A 5 13.38 -5.89 8.80
CA SER A 5 13.27 -5.59 10.24
C SER A 5 14.59 -5.13 10.87
N ILE A 6 15.72 -5.59 10.34
CA ILE A 6 17.06 -5.19 10.77
C ILE A 6 17.43 -3.83 10.16
N ASN A 7 17.22 -3.68 8.85
CA ASN A 7 17.69 -2.50 8.11
C ASN A 7 16.72 -1.34 8.13
N ASN A 8 15.49 -1.53 8.59
CA ASN A 8 14.46 -0.48 8.62
C ASN A 8 13.79 -0.39 10.00
N ALA A 9 14.56 -0.59 11.07
CA ALA A 9 14.10 -0.25 12.41
C ALA A 9 13.71 1.24 12.44
N LYS A 10 12.46 1.52 12.84
CA LYS A 10 11.90 2.87 12.88
C LYS A 10 11.76 3.37 14.32
N PRO A 11 11.88 4.69 14.56
CA PRO A 11 11.48 5.29 15.83
C PRO A 11 10.01 5.00 16.15
N PRO A 12 9.59 5.02 17.44
CA PRO A 12 8.18 4.92 17.80
C PRO A 12 7.33 5.98 17.09
N GLY A 13 6.16 5.58 16.57
CA GLY A 13 5.23 6.46 15.87
C GLY A 13 5.51 6.67 14.38
N VAL A 14 6.70 6.31 13.89
CA VAL A 14 7.02 6.34 12.45
C VAL A 14 6.38 5.14 11.76
N THR A 15 5.84 5.33 10.56
CA THR A 15 5.20 4.23 9.83
C THR A 15 6.20 3.13 9.51
N GLU A 16 5.85 1.89 9.85
CA GLU A 16 6.72 0.74 9.60
C GLU A 16 6.85 0.46 8.10
N SER A 17 8.06 0.06 7.69
CA SER A 17 8.28 -0.48 6.35
C SER A 17 7.76 -1.92 6.25
N THR A 18 7.63 -2.42 5.03
CA THR A 18 7.54 -3.87 4.77
C THR A 18 8.11 -4.16 3.38
N VAL A 19 8.05 -5.41 2.94
CA VAL A 19 8.62 -5.87 1.67
C VAL A 19 8.00 -5.15 0.46
N LEU A 20 8.85 -4.73 -0.47
CA LEU A 20 8.43 -4.12 -1.75
C LEU A 20 7.58 -5.08 -2.59
N GLY A 21 7.90 -6.38 -2.56
CA GLY A 21 7.36 -7.34 -3.53
C GLY A 21 7.98 -7.17 -4.93
N PRO A 22 7.64 -8.06 -5.88
CA PRO A 22 8.26 -8.09 -7.20
C PRO A 22 7.52 -7.25 -8.26
N PHE A 23 6.39 -6.63 -7.93
CA PHE A 23 5.45 -6.05 -8.91
C PHE A 23 5.47 -4.52 -9.00
N PHE A 24 6.48 -3.89 -8.39
CA PHE A 24 6.74 -2.47 -8.59
C PHE A 24 7.33 -2.23 -10.00
N THR A 25 6.81 -1.24 -10.72
CA THR A 25 7.36 -0.77 -11.99
C THR A 25 7.45 0.75 -11.99
N ALA A 26 8.46 1.30 -12.67
CA ALA A 26 8.73 2.73 -12.69
C ALA A 26 7.86 3.51 -13.72
N ASP A 27 7.07 2.81 -14.53
CA ASP A 27 6.20 3.36 -15.57
C ASP A 27 4.79 3.73 -15.04
N ALA A 28 4.62 3.89 -13.72
CA ALA A 28 3.37 4.31 -13.11
C ALA A 28 2.83 5.61 -13.73
N HIS A 29 1.51 5.69 -13.97
CA HIS A 29 0.91 6.92 -14.50
C HIS A 29 0.90 8.02 -13.42
N GLU A 30 1.20 9.25 -13.79
CA GLU A 30 1.03 10.38 -12.87
C GLU A 30 -0.43 10.82 -12.80
N PHE A 31 -0.89 11.20 -11.62
CA PHE A 31 -2.25 11.65 -11.39
C PHE A 31 -2.34 12.64 -10.21
N GLN A 32 -3.42 13.41 -10.16
CA GLN A 32 -3.68 14.43 -9.15
C GLN A 32 -4.51 13.89 -7.99
N ASN A 33 -4.50 14.62 -6.88
CA ASN A 33 -5.32 14.28 -5.72
C ASN A 33 -6.81 14.16 -6.07
N GLY A 34 -7.41 13.04 -5.68
CA GLY A 34 -8.80 12.68 -5.98
C GLY A 34 -9.01 11.99 -7.33
N GLU A 35 -7.99 11.90 -8.17
CA GLU A 35 -8.03 11.09 -9.39
C GLU A 35 -7.89 9.60 -9.07
N SER A 36 -7.72 8.76 -10.10
CA SER A 36 -7.96 7.32 -10.00
C SER A 36 -6.78 6.50 -10.47
N ILE A 37 -6.50 5.42 -9.74
CA ILE A 37 -5.77 4.23 -10.20
C ILE A 37 -6.71 3.02 -10.37
N ALA A 38 -8.01 3.18 -10.10
CA ALA A 38 -8.97 2.09 -10.05
C ALA A 38 -9.12 1.38 -11.40
N SER A 39 -9.08 0.05 -11.39
CA SER A 39 -9.44 -0.76 -12.57
C SER A 39 -10.95 -0.82 -12.71
N GLU A 40 -11.50 0.00 -13.61
CA GLU A 40 -12.94 0.14 -13.79
C GLU A 40 -13.61 -1.22 -14.13
N GLY A 41 -14.55 -1.64 -13.28
CA GLY A 41 -15.26 -2.90 -13.43
C GLY A 41 -14.54 -4.16 -12.94
N LYS A 42 -13.31 -4.04 -12.40
CA LYS A 42 -12.56 -5.17 -11.82
C LYS A 42 -12.35 -5.03 -10.31
N GLY A 43 -13.44 -4.91 -9.56
CA GLY A 43 -13.40 -4.88 -8.10
C GLY A 43 -14.37 -3.89 -7.49
N ASP A 44 -14.53 -3.99 -6.18
CA ASP A 44 -15.28 -3.01 -5.40
C ASP A 44 -14.45 -1.72 -5.28
N TYR A 45 -15.10 -0.56 -5.30
CA TYR A 45 -14.38 0.71 -5.24
C TYR A 45 -13.77 0.99 -3.86
N LEU A 46 -12.60 1.61 -3.89
CA LEU A 46 -11.87 2.09 -2.73
C LEU A 46 -11.55 3.58 -2.91
N TYR A 47 -11.72 4.37 -1.85
CA TYR A 47 -11.19 5.72 -1.74
C TYR A 47 -10.14 5.74 -0.64
N VAL A 48 -8.93 6.15 -0.99
CA VAL A 48 -7.80 6.26 -0.07
C VAL A 48 -7.54 7.73 0.20
N GLU A 49 -7.42 8.12 1.46
CA GLU A 49 -7.04 9.48 1.84
C GLU A 49 -6.20 9.52 3.13
N GLY A 50 -5.45 10.59 3.32
CA GLY A 50 -4.66 10.79 4.53
C GLY A 50 -3.66 11.93 4.38
N ARG A 51 -2.65 11.96 5.26
CA ARG A 51 -1.57 12.95 5.23
C ARG A 51 -0.19 12.30 5.30
N ILE A 52 0.77 12.95 4.67
CA ILE A 52 2.20 12.68 4.85
C ILE A 52 2.73 13.67 5.88
N LEU A 53 3.22 13.17 7.01
CA LEU A 53 3.66 13.95 8.16
C LEU A 53 5.09 13.57 8.57
N ASN A 54 5.77 14.46 9.27
CA ASN A 54 7.03 14.14 9.96
C ASN A 54 6.79 13.63 11.39
N THR A 55 7.87 13.29 12.10
CA THR A 55 7.84 12.81 13.50
C THR A 55 7.30 13.83 14.51
N ALA A 56 7.26 15.11 14.16
CA ALA A 56 6.65 16.19 14.95
C ALA A 56 5.17 16.41 14.63
N GLY A 57 4.60 15.68 13.67
CA GLY A 57 3.22 15.83 13.20
C GLY A 57 3.02 16.98 12.21
N GLU A 58 4.10 17.57 11.68
CA GLU A 58 4.02 18.63 10.68
C GLU A 58 3.86 18.04 9.28
N PRO A 59 3.08 18.69 8.39
CA PRO A 59 2.84 18.18 7.06
C PRO A 59 4.07 18.26 6.16
N ILE A 60 4.25 17.23 5.33
CA ILE A 60 5.29 17.16 4.30
C ILE A 60 4.62 17.38 2.94
N ALA A 61 4.84 18.55 2.35
CA ALA A 61 4.34 18.90 1.04
C ALA A 61 5.18 18.27 -0.10
N ASN A 62 4.53 18.02 -1.23
CA ASN A 62 5.15 17.53 -2.47
C ASN A 62 5.90 16.19 -2.33
N ALA A 63 5.60 15.38 -1.30
CA ALA A 63 6.12 14.04 -1.16
C ALA A 63 5.62 13.19 -2.34
N ILE A 64 6.53 12.48 -3.01
CA ILE A 64 6.21 11.56 -4.09
C ILE A 64 5.62 10.30 -3.48
N ILE A 65 4.45 9.88 -3.95
CA ILE A 65 3.74 8.70 -3.49
C ILE A 65 3.52 7.80 -4.70
N ASP A 66 4.23 6.69 -4.77
CA ASP A 66 3.96 5.59 -5.69
C ASP A 66 3.05 4.57 -5.00
N THR A 67 1.97 4.18 -5.67
CA THR A 67 0.99 3.21 -5.15
C THR A 67 0.66 2.16 -6.20
N TRP A 68 0.49 0.90 -5.76
CA TRP A 68 0.08 -0.20 -6.64
C TRP A 68 -0.61 -1.33 -5.87
N GLU A 69 -1.53 -2.01 -6.54
CA GLU A 69 -2.32 -3.09 -5.96
C GLU A 69 -2.73 -4.13 -7.01
N THR A 70 -3.32 -5.23 -6.56
CA THR A 70 -4.02 -6.16 -7.45
C THR A 70 -5.42 -5.68 -7.73
N ASP A 71 -5.95 -6.01 -8.91
CA ASP A 71 -7.38 -5.87 -9.17
C ASP A 71 -8.23 -6.91 -8.40
N GLY A 72 -9.54 -6.88 -8.61
CA GLY A 72 -10.51 -7.81 -8.00
C GLY A 72 -10.36 -9.28 -8.43
N HIS A 73 -9.46 -9.59 -9.36
CA HIS A 73 -9.07 -10.97 -9.69
C HIS A 73 -7.80 -11.41 -8.96
N GLY A 74 -7.17 -10.54 -8.17
CA GLY A 74 -5.95 -10.83 -7.43
C GLY A 74 -4.70 -10.79 -8.30
N LEU A 75 -4.72 -10.05 -9.41
CA LEU A 75 -3.61 -9.90 -10.34
C LEU A 75 -3.13 -8.45 -10.40
N TYR A 76 -1.81 -8.26 -10.42
CA TYR A 76 -1.23 -6.99 -10.83
C TYR A 76 -1.31 -6.87 -12.36
N ASP A 77 -1.44 -5.65 -12.87
CA ASP A 77 -1.41 -5.34 -14.31
C ASP A 77 -0.25 -6.04 -15.07
N THR A 78 0.94 -6.09 -14.47
CA THR A 78 2.17 -6.72 -15.01
C THR A 78 2.06 -8.23 -15.24
N GLN A 79 1.06 -8.88 -14.63
CA GLN A 79 0.81 -10.31 -14.81
C GLN A 79 -0.09 -10.59 -16.01
N TYR A 80 -0.77 -9.57 -16.55
CA TYR A 80 -1.56 -9.70 -17.76
C TYR A 80 -0.67 -9.62 -19.01
N THR A 81 -0.76 -10.64 -19.87
CA THR A 81 0.01 -10.71 -21.12
C THR A 81 -0.38 -9.61 -22.12
N ASN A 82 -1.57 -9.04 -21.96
CA ASN A 82 -2.12 -7.96 -22.78
C ASN A 82 -2.06 -6.60 -22.07
N ARG A 83 -1.17 -6.40 -21.10
CA ARG A 83 -0.95 -5.09 -20.45
C ARG A 83 -0.58 -4.05 -21.51
N LEU A 84 -1.44 -3.04 -21.69
CA LEU A 84 -1.22 -1.92 -22.61
C LEU A 84 -0.67 -0.69 -21.89
N GLU A 85 -1.18 -0.44 -20.69
CA GLU A 85 -0.84 0.70 -19.85
C GLU A 85 -0.88 0.30 -18.37
N PRO A 86 -0.32 1.12 -17.47
CA PRO A 86 -0.46 0.91 -16.03
C PRO A 86 -1.93 0.85 -15.60
N ASP A 87 -2.29 -0.18 -14.84
CA ASP A 87 -3.62 -0.37 -14.22
C ASP A 87 -3.42 -0.74 -12.74
N CYS A 88 -4.30 -0.27 -11.85
CA CYS A 88 -4.12 -0.41 -10.38
C CYS A 88 -2.76 0.11 -9.87
N ARG A 89 -2.22 1.16 -10.51
CA ARG A 89 -0.88 1.69 -10.26
C ARG A 89 -0.79 3.15 -10.66
N GLY A 90 -0.24 4.00 -9.78
CA GLY A 90 0.07 5.36 -10.18
C GLY A 90 0.99 6.09 -9.21
N ARG A 91 1.30 7.33 -9.57
CA ARG A 91 2.12 8.27 -8.81
C ARG A 91 1.38 9.58 -8.61
N LEU A 92 1.35 10.05 -7.36
CA LEU A 92 0.83 11.37 -6.99
C LEU A 92 1.80 12.10 -6.06
N HIS A 93 1.53 13.37 -5.83
CA HIS A 93 2.24 14.19 -4.84
C HIS A 93 1.30 14.61 -3.71
N SER A 94 1.81 14.62 -2.47
CA SER A 94 1.09 15.24 -1.37
C SER A 94 0.90 16.74 -1.60
N ALA A 95 -0.24 17.27 -1.20
CA ALA A 95 -0.57 18.69 -1.29
C ALA A 95 0.25 19.53 -0.30
N ALA A 96 0.08 20.85 -0.35
CA ALA A 96 0.81 21.80 0.51
C ALA A 96 0.57 21.56 2.02
N ASP A 97 -0.59 21.03 2.41
CA ASP A 97 -0.95 20.65 3.77
C ASP A 97 -0.64 19.18 4.09
N GLY A 98 0.14 18.51 3.22
CA GLY A 98 0.53 17.12 3.34
C GLY A 98 -0.57 16.13 2.94
N THR A 99 -1.77 16.58 2.58
CA THR A 99 -2.87 15.66 2.22
C THR A 99 -2.58 14.91 0.94
N TYR A 100 -3.10 13.68 0.86
CA TYR A 100 -3.16 12.92 -0.37
C TYR A 100 -4.51 12.19 -0.48
N SER A 101 -5.01 11.97 -1.70
CA SER A 101 -6.21 11.17 -1.92
C SER A 101 -6.30 10.58 -3.32
N PHE A 102 -6.95 9.43 -3.47
CA PHE A 102 -7.19 8.78 -4.75
C PHE A 102 -8.29 7.71 -4.72
N ARG A 103 -8.85 7.42 -5.89
CA ARG A 103 -9.73 6.28 -6.15
C ARG A 103 -8.92 5.06 -6.57
N ALA A 104 -9.36 3.90 -6.12
CA ALA A 104 -8.72 2.60 -6.22
C ALA A 104 -9.80 1.51 -6.30
N VAL A 105 -9.39 0.25 -6.33
CA VAL A 105 -10.27 -0.89 -6.06
C VAL A 105 -9.85 -1.57 -4.77
N VAL A 106 -10.75 -2.28 -4.10
CA VAL A 106 -10.38 -3.07 -2.92
C VAL A 106 -9.58 -4.29 -3.41
N PRO A 107 -8.29 -4.42 -3.04
CA PRO A 107 -7.51 -5.58 -3.44
C PRO A 107 -8.03 -6.84 -2.75
N VAL A 108 -7.80 -8.00 -3.37
CA VAL A 108 -8.21 -9.30 -2.84
C VAL A 108 -6.98 -10.14 -2.47
N PRO A 109 -7.10 -11.09 -1.52
CA PRO A 109 -6.00 -12.01 -1.25
C PRO A 109 -5.65 -12.86 -2.47
N TYR A 110 -4.36 -13.03 -2.72
CA TYR A 110 -3.84 -13.71 -3.90
C TYR A 110 -2.69 -14.67 -3.55
N PRO A 111 -2.51 -15.77 -4.30
CA PRO A 111 -1.38 -16.66 -4.11
C PRO A 111 -0.09 -16.10 -4.73
N ILE A 112 1.05 -16.28 -4.06
CA ILE A 112 2.35 -16.16 -4.73
C ILE A 112 2.51 -17.26 -5.81
N PRO A 113 3.33 -17.06 -6.86
CA PRO A 113 3.58 -18.08 -7.87
C PRO A 113 4.03 -19.42 -7.25
N ASP A 114 3.38 -20.51 -7.62
CA ASP A 114 3.54 -21.84 -7.00
C ASP A 114 3.93 -22.96 -7.98
N ASP A 115 4.16 -22.61 -9.24
CA ASP A 115 4.60 -23.50 -10.33
C ASP A 115 6.10 -23.78 -10.32
N GLY A 116 6.87 -23.04 -9.51
CA GLY A 116 8.32 -23.17 -9.37
C GLY A 116 8.79 -23.95 -8.13
N PRO A 117 10.13 -24.00 -7.91
CA PRO A 117 10.73 -24.69 -6.76
C PRO A 117 10.25 -24.18 -5.39
N VAL A 118 9.96 -22.88 -5.29
CA VAL A 118 9.38 -22.28 -4.08
C VAL A 118 8.00 -22.88 -3.78
N GLY A 119 7.19 -23.08 -4.82
CA GLY A 119 5.89 -23.72 -4.73
C GLY A 119 5.96 -25.15 -4.19
N VAL A 120 6.94 -25.93 -4.67
CA VAL A 120 7.20 -27.29 -4.19
C VAL A 120 7.58 -27.29 -2.71
N LEU A 121 8.49 -26.39 -2.31
CA LEU A 121 8.97 -26.28 -0.93
C LEU A 121 7.85 -25.86 0.04
N VAL A 122 7.09 -24.82 -0.29
CA VAL A 122 6.06 -24.32 0.64
C VAL A 122 4.94 -25.35 0.81
N ARG A 123 4.57 -26.09 -0.25
CA ARG A 123 3.64 -27.22 -0.15
C ARG A 123 4.18 -28.38 0.69
N SER A 124 5.47 -28.73 0.56
CA SER A 124 6.06 -29.81 1.36
C SER A 124 6.14 -29.47 2.86
N LEU A 125 6.13 -28.19 3.21
CA LEU A 125 6.02 -27.67 4.57
C LEU A 125 4.57 -27.56 5.07
N GLY A 126 3.57 -27.96 4.27
CA GLY A 126 2.15 -27.88 4.63
C GLY A 126 1.61 -26.45 4.74
N ARG A 127 2.25 -25.47 4.07
CA ARG A 127 1.86 -24.05 4.09
C ARG A 127 1.08 -23.68 2.82
N HIS A 128 0.20 -22.68 2.94
CA HIS A 128 -0.47 -22.07 1.79
C HIS A 128 0.39 -20.99 1.13
N MET A 129 -0.01 -20.57 -0.09
CA MET A 129 0.69 -19.57 -0.90
C MET A 129 0.08 -18.17 -0.81
N TYR A 130 -1.06 -18.04 -0.13
CA TYR A 130 -1.80 -16.79 -0.09
C TYR A 130 -1.10 -15.69 0.70
N ARG A 131 -1.17 -14.48 0.14
CA ARG A 131 -0.96 -13.22 0.82
C ARG A 131 -2.33 -12.58 1.08
N PRO A 132 -2.53 -11.92 2.23
CA PRO A 132 -3.74 -11.14 2.49
C PRO A 132 -3.90 -10.00 1.50
N ALA A 133 -5.11 -9.50 1.28
CA ALA A 133 -5.37 -8.27 0.54
C ALA A 133 -4.49 -7.12 1.05
N HIS A 134 -3.82 -6.40 0.14
CA HIS A 134 -3.00 -5.26 0.51
C HIS A 134 -2.79 -4.25 -0.61
N LEU A 135 -2.59 -3.00 -0.20
CA LEU A 135 -2.24 -1.86 -1.02
C LEU A 135 -0.78 -1.49 -0.76
N HIS A 136 0.07 -1.45 -1.78
CA HIS A 136 1.46 -1.02 -1.61
C HIS A 136 1.60 0.49 -1.69
N MET A 137 2.52 1.02 -0.89
CA MET A 137 2.87 2.43 -0.88
C MET A 137 4.39 2.58 -0.83
N MET A 138 4.92 3.46 -1.67
CA MET A 138 6.31 3.88 -1.63
C MET A 138 6.37 5.40 -1.63
N ILE A 139 6.93 5.97 -0.57
CA ILE A 139 6.86 7.41 -0.29
C ILE A 139 8.27 7.99 -0.18
N GLU A 140 8.52 9.05 -0.93
CA GLU A 140 9.80 9.75 -0.98
C GLU A 140 9.60 11.26 -0.80
N ALA A 141 10.40 11.88 0.06
CA ALA A 141 10.41 13.32 0.25
C ALA A 141 11.83 13.81 0.55
N PRO A 142 12.25 14.98 0.04
CA PRO A 142 13.57 15.54 0.35
C PRO A 142 13.80 15.68 1.86
N GLY A 143 14.93 15.17 2.34
CA GLY A 143 15.29 15.21 3.76
C GLY A 143 14.71 14.07 4.62
N TYR A 144 13.88 13.21 4.03
CA TYR A 144 13.27 12.06 4.72
C TYR A 144 13.81 10.74 4.17
N GLU A 145 13.78 9.72 5.02
CA GLU A 145 14.09 8.37 4.60
C GLU A 145 12.92 7.80 3.78
N LYS A 146 13.24 7.29 2.58
CA LYS A 146 12.29 6.59 1.71
C LYS A 146 11.55 5.49 2.49
N LEU A 147 10.23 5.49 2.40
CA LEU A 147 9.37 4.49 3.02
C LEU A 147 8.85 3.55 1.93
N THR A 148 9.15 2.26 2.03
CA THR A 148 8.44 1.20 1.30
C THR A 148 7.58 0.44 2.28
N THR A 149 6.27 0.38 2.05
CA THR A 149 5.32 -0.28 2.94
C THR A 149 4.10 -0.82 2.19
N ALA A 150 3.17 -1.43 2.93
CA ALA A 150 1.90 -1.92 2.44
C ALA A 150 0.86 -1.84 3.56
N LEU A 151 -0.39 -1.61 3.20
CA LEU A 151 -1.54 -1.60 4.12
C LEU A 151 -2.34 -2.88 3.92
N TYR A 152 -2.66 -3.57 5.01
CA TYR A 152 -3.34 -4.87 5.01
C TYR A 152 -4.77 -4.74 5.53
N PHE A 153 -5.74 -5.24 4.79
CA PHE A 153 -7.16 -4.99 5.12
C PHE A 153 -7.61 -5.90 6.26
N ASN A 154 -8.18 -5.31 7.30
CA ASN A 154 -8.69 -6.03 8.45
C ASN A 154 -9.82 -7.01 8.02
N GLY A 155 -9.88 -8.17 8.67
CA GLY A 155 -10.83 -9.24 8.35
C GLY A 155 -10.38 -10.20 7.24
N ASP A 156 -9.24 -9.95 6.58
CA ASP A 156 -8.69 -10.89 5.61
C ASP A 156 -8.24 -12.22 6.29
N PRO A 157 -8.61 -13.39 5.73
CA PRO A 157 -8.34 -14.70 6.35
C PRO A 157 -6.85 -15.06 6.46
N TYR A 158 -5.96 -14.36 5.75
CA TYR A 158 -4.53 -14.65 5.69
C TYR A 158 -3.67 -13.63 6.46
N LEU A 159 -4.25 -12.71 7.23
CA LEU A 159 -3.49 -11.71 8.01
C LEU A 159 -2.46 -12.35 8.94
N THR A 160 -2.82 -13.44 9.62
CA THR A 160 -1.93 -14.13 10.56
C THR A 160 -1.06 -15.19 9.92
N THR A 161 -1.22 -15.45 8.62
CA THR A 161 -0.56 -16.56 7.92
C THR A 161 0.04 -16.18 6.57
N ASP A 162 0.24 -14.88 6.30
CA ASP A 162 0.85 -14.36 5.07
C ASP A 162 2.07 -15.20 4.64
N ALA A 163 2.02 -15.74 3.42
CA ALA A 163 3.05 -16.63 2.88
C ALA A 163 4.46 -16.01 2.95
N VAL A 164 4.57 -14.67 2.85
CA VAL A 164 5.84 -13.93 2.88
C VAL A 164 6.10 -13.16 4.18
N PHE A 165 5.21 -13.32 5.18
CA PHE A 165 5.31 -12.70 6.51
C PHE A 165 5.30 -11.16 6.52
N GLY A 166 4.75 -10.51 5.51
CA GLY A 166 4.77 -9.05 5.32
C GLY A 166 3.95 -8.24 6.32
N VAL A 167 2.94 -8.87 6.92
CA VAL A 167 1.99 -8.22 7.84
C VAL A 167 2.67 -7.77 9.12
N LYS A 168 2.44 -6.52 9.51
CA LYS A 168 2.77 -5.95 10.81
C LYS A 168 1.51 -5.35 11.41
N GLN A 169 1.34 -5.44 12.74
CA GLN A 169 0.11 -5.01 13.40
C GLN A 169 -0.25 -3.54 13.11
N SER A 170 0.75 -2.66 13.04
CA SER A 170 0.56 -1.23 12.75
C SER A 170 0.15 -0.93 11.30
N LEU A 171 0.26 -1.92 10.42
CA LEU A 171 -0.05 -1.82 8.99
C LEU A 171 -1.40 -2.47 8.64
N ILE A 172 -2.10 -3.05 9.63
CA ILE A 172 -3.47 -3.51 9.44
C ILE A 172 -4.40 -2.30 9.51
N VAL A 173 -5.32 -2.19 8.55
CA VAL A 173 -6.20 -1.04 8.36
C VAL A 173 -7.66 -1.47 8.29
N ASP A 174 -8.53 -0.65 8.86
CA ASP A 174 -9.97 -0.77 8.70
C ASP A 174 -10.47 0.08 7.53
N THR A 175 -11.60 -0.33 6.96
CA THR A 175 -12.31 0.47 5.97
C THR A 175 -13.72 0.77 6.44
N GLN A 176 -14.23 1.93 6.01
CA GLN A 176 -15.61 2.32 6.24
C GLN A 176 -16.39 2.27 4.92
N LEU A 177 -17.51 1.57 4.89
CA LEU A 177 -18.40 1.62 3.73
C LEU A 177 -19.10 2.99 3.65
N ILE A 178 -19.01 3.64 2.51
CA ILE A 178 -19.68 4.90 2.21
C ILE A 178 -20.76 4.65 1.16
N THR A 179 -22.01 4.92 1.52
CA THR A 179 -23.19 4.78 0.64
C THR A 179 -23.89 6.11 0.37
N ASP A 180 -23.39 7.22 0.92
CA ASP A 180 -23.94 8.55 0.68
C ASP A 180 -23.62 8.99 -0.75
N THR A 181 -24.65 9.15 -1.56
CA THR A 181 -24.52 9.43 -2.99
C THR A 181 -23.89 10.78 -3.28
N GLU A 182 -24.09 11.79 -2.42
CA GLU A 182 -23.48 13.11 -2.61
C GLU A 182 -21.98 13.04 -2.34
N VAL A 183 -21.58 12.35 -1.28
CA VAL A 183 -20.15 12.11 -0.97
C VAL A 183 -19.48 11.32 -2.08
N THR A 184 -20.11 10.24 -2.53
CA THR A 184 -19.58 9.38 -3.58
C THR A 184 -19.45 10.11 -4.92
N LYS A 185 -20.45 10.91 -5.29
CA LYS A 185 -20.40 11.76 -6.48
C LYS A 185 -19.30 12.83 -6.37
N ALA A 186 -19.14 13.45 -5.21
CA ALA A 186 -18.08 14.43 -4.96
C ALA A 186 -16.68 13.81 -5.08
N ARG A 187 -16.53 12.53 -4.72
CA ARG A 187 -15.29 11.76 -4.88
C ARG A 187 -15.06 11.23 -6.31
N GLY A 188 -16.00 11.48 -7.23
CA GLY A 188 -15.85 11.16 -8.65
C GLY A 188 -16.14 9.71 -9.02
N PHE A 189 -16.74 8.90 -8.15
CA PHE A 189 -17.10 7.53 -8.50
C PHE A 189 -18.26 7.49 -9.52
N PRO A 190 -18.20 6.59 -10.52
CA PRO A 190 -19.21 6.52 -11.57
C PRO A 190 -20.56 6.11 -10.97
N GLU A 191 -21.63 6.74 -11.47
CA GLU A 191 -23.01 6.48 -11.07
C GLU A 191 -23.27 6.61 -9.55
N ALA A 192 -22.42 7.34 -8.83
CA ALA A 192 -22.45 7.43 -7.38
C ALA A 192 -22.44 6.05 -6.67
N LYS A 193 -21.67 5.08 -7.22
CA LYS A 193 -21.51 3.74 -6.63
C LYS A 193 -20.79 3.78 -5.28
N ALA A 194 -21.37 3.08 -4.29
CA ALA A 194 -20.78 2.94 -2.97
C ALA A 194 -19.33 2.45 -3.02
N HIS A 195 -18.53 2.88 -2.05
CA HIS A 195 -17.09 2.61 -1.99
C HIS A 195 -16.63 2.41 -0.55
N ALA A 196 -15.56 1.64 -0.38
CA ALA A 196 -14.82 1.59 0.87
C ALA A 196 -13.99 2.87 1.04
N LEU A 197 -13.90 3.40 2.24
CA LEU A 197 -13.02 4.50 2.62
C LEU A 197 -11.89 3.97 3.49
N LEU A 198 -10.66 4.20 3.06
CA LEU A 198 -9.43 3.94 3.80
C LEU A 198 -8.77 5.27 4.16
N GLN A 199 -8.73 5.58 5.47
CA GLN A 199 -8.04 6.76 5.98
C GLN A 199 -6.71 6.35 6.63
N ARG A 200 -5.58 6.90 6.15
CA ARG A 200 -4.26 6.55 6.68
C ARG A 200 -3.25 7.67 6.58
N ASP A 201 -2.75 8.13 7.72
CA ASP A 201 -1.57 8.99 7.75
C ASP A 201 -0.28 8.17 7.68
N PHE A 202 0.72 8.73 6.99
CA PHE A 202 2.08 8.21 6.90
C PHE A 202 3.05 9.15 7.59
N ILE A 203 3.79 8.62 8.57
CA ILE A 203 4.77 9.37 9.33
C ILE A 203 6.16 8.99 8.82
N LEU A 204 6.91 9.96 8.29
CA LEU A 204 8.26 9.78 7.78
C LEU A 204 9.30 10.23 8.82
N ALA A 205 10.37 9.44 8.94
CA ALA A 205 11.55 9.81 9.70
C ALA A 205 12.62 10.42 8.78
N THR A 206 13.44 11.31 9.34
CA THR A 206 14.71 11.69 8.71
C THR A 206 15.69 10.51 8.72
N PRO A 207 16.72 10.53 7.84
CA PRO A 207 17.78 9.52 7.88
C PRO A 207 18.49 9.41 9.25
N ALA A 208 18.67 10.54 9.95
CA ALA A 208 19.33 10.57 11.26
C ALA A 208 18.48 9.89 12.35
N GLU A 209 17.18 10.17 12.39
CA GLU A 209 16.25 9.50 13.33
C GLU A 209 16.19 7.99 13.08
N ALA A 210 16.12 7.58 11.81
CA ALA A 210 16.12 6.17 11.43
C ALA A 210 17.44 5.47 11.82
N GLU A 211 18.59 6.12 11.60
CA GLU A 211 19.89 5.59 12.03
C GLU A 211 19.97 5.44 13.56
N GLY A 212 19.44 6.42 14.30
CA GLY A 212 19.33 6.35 15.76
C GLY A 212 18.53 5.12 16.22
N ALA A 213 17.38 4.87 15.61
CA ALA A 213 16.54 3.70 15.92
C ALA A 213 17.24 2.37 15.60
N ARG A 214 17.95 2.28 14.47
CA ARG A 214 18.74 1.08 14.10
C ARG A 214 19.86 0.79 15.08
N LYS A 215 20.55 1.83 15.58
CA LYS A 215 21.62 1.66 16.58
C LYS A 215 21.07 1.18 17.91
N ALA A 216 19.94 1.73 18.36
CA ALA A 216 19.31 1.34 19.63
C ALA A 216 18.86 -0.13 19.65
N LYS A 217 18.49 -0.70 18.49
CA LYS A 217 18.01 -2.09 18.37
C LYS A 217 19.13 -3.15 18.24
N LYS A 218 20.39 -2.72 18.11
CA LYS A 218 21.58 -3.60 18.05
C LYS A 218 22.22 -3.86 19.41
N LEU A 219 21.76 -3.16 20.45
CA LEU A 219 22.10 -3.36 21.86
C LEU A 219 21.03 -4.25 22.51
#